data_AF-A0A7Y6IFI8-F1
#
_entry.id   AF-A0A7Y6IFI8-F1
#
_cell.length_a   1.000
_cell.length_b   1.000
_cell.length_c   1.000
_cell.angle_alpha   90.00
_cell.angle_beta   90.00
_cell.angle_gamma   90.00
#
_symmetry.space_group_name_H-M   'P 1'
#
loop_
_entity.id
_entity.type
_entity.pdbx_description
1 polymer ?
#
loop_
_entity_poly.entity_id
_entity_poly.type
_entity_poly.pdbx_seq_one_letter_code
_entity_poly.pdbx_strand_id
1 'polypeptide(L)' 'MRELLVFAERDDAEEVAETLGEWFPELGTPRVVRETLAGEDDAEDAQWLVVAEGLDKAQWERVDALVEEYDGWRESG' A
#
# COMPACT_ATOMS: atom_id res chain seq x y z
N MET A 1 -11.05 10.08 -1.08
CA MET A 1 -10.88 9.31 0.16
C MET A 1 -9.51 8.71 0.06
N ARG A 2 -8.73 8.80 1.13
CA ARG A 2 -7.40 8.22 1.18
C ARG A 2 -7.51 6.80 1.67
N GLU A 3 -6.87 5.88 0.98
CA GLU A 3 -6.75 4.50 1.44
C GLU A 3 -5.28 4.15 1.58
N LEU A 4 -5.03 3.25 2.52
CA LEU A 4 -3.72 2.76 2.88
C LEU A 4 -3.66 1.29 2.47
N LEU A 5 -2.65 0.92 1.69
CA LEU A 5 -2.35 -0.48 1.41
C LEU A 5 -1.19 -0.88 2.33
N VAL A 6 -1.41 -1.88 3.15
CA VAL A 6 -0.52 -2.28 4.24
C VAL A 6 0.21 -3.55 3.88
N PHE A 7 1.52 -3.55 4.05
CA PHE A 7 2.43 -4.65 3.75
C PHE A 7 3.41 -4.88 4.90
N ALA A 8 3.78 -6.14 5.11
CA ALA A 8 4.81 -6.52 6.08
C ALA A 8 6.21 -6.20 5.56
N GLU A 9 6.48 -6.46 4.27
CA GLU A 9 7.78 -6.23 3.66
C GLU A 9 7.83 -4.90 2.90
N ARG A 10 9.00 -4.27 2.93
CA ARG A 10 9.23 -3.01 2.22
C ARG A 10 9.17 -3.19 0.71
N ASP A 11 9.81 -4.26 0.24
CA ASP A 11 9.98 -4.56 -1.18
C ASP A 11 8.60 -4.72 -1.83
N ASP A 12 7.70 -5.45 -1.19
CA ASP A 12 6.30 -5.60 -1.61
C ASP A 12 5.57 -4.25 -1.72
N ALA A 13 5.73 -3.36 -0.73
CA ALA A 13 5.12 -2.04 -0.77
C ALA A 13 5.69 -1.16 -1.90
N GLU A 14 6.99 -1.26 -2.18
CA GLU A 14 7.65 -0.54 -3.28
C GLU A 14 7.18 -1.07 -4.65
N GLU A 15 7.16 -2.39 -4.84
CA GLU A 15 6.70 -3.04 -6.07
C GLU A 15 5.22 -2.73 -6.38
N VAL A 16 4.36 -2.76 -5.35
CA VAL A 16 2.94 -2.38 -5.50
C VAL A 16 2.83 -0.90 -5.85
N ALA A 17 3.59 0.00 -5.21
CA ALA A 17 3.57 1.42 -5.54
C ALA A 17 4.01 1.67 -7.00
N GLU A 18 5.08 1.03 -7.47
CA GLU A 18 5.51 1.15 -8.86
C GLU A 18 4.44 0.64 -9.83
N THR A 19 3.87 -0.53 -9.56
CA THR A 19 2.79 -1.13 -10.36
C THR A 19 1.56 -0.22 -10.44
N LEU A 20 1.17 0.42 -9.34
CA LEU A 20 0.06 1.38 -9.32
C LEU A 20 0.34 2.61 -10.16
N GLY A 21 1.58 3.12 -10.14
CA GLY A 21 1.99 4.24 -10.99
C GLY A 21 1.98 3.91 -12.48
N GLU A 22 2.28 2.65 -12.84
CA GLU A 22 2.20 2.15 -14.21
C GLU A 22 0.75 1.94 -14.67
N TRP A 23 -0.10 1.39 -13.81
CA TRP A 23 -1.51 1.14 -14.14
C TRP A 23 -2.34 2.42 -14.20
N PHE A 24 -2.03 3.36 -13.31
CA PHE A 24 -2.77 4.61 -13.14
C PHE A 24 -1.82 5.80 -13.19
N PRO A 25 -1.43 6.24 -14.40
CA PRO A 25 -0.48 7.35 -14.58
C PRO A 25 -0.93 8.66 -13.93
N GLU A 26 -2.24 8.83 -13.73
CA GLU A 26 -2.84 9.99 -13.06
C GLU A 26 -2.54 10.08 -11.57
N LEU A 27 -2.25 8.95 -10.91
CA LEU A 27 -1.80 8.90 -9.51
C LEU A 27 -0.32 9.27 -9.36
N GLY A 28 0.47 9.06 -10.41
CA GLY A 28 1.91 8.92 -10.30
C GLY A 28 2.29 7.72 -9.42
N THR A 29 3.57 7.58 -9.08
CA THR A 29 4.02 6.54 -8.13
C THR A 29 3.57 6.92 -6.71
N PRO A 30 2.69 6.11 -6.09
CA PRO A 30 2.24 6.33 -4.72
C PRO A 30 3.38 6.35 -3.72
N ARG A 31 3.19 7.07 -2.60
CA ARG A 31 4.21 7.16 -1.55
C ARG A 31 4.16 5.94 -0.65
N VAL A 32 5.33 5.36 -0.39
CA VAL A 32 5.55 4.34 0.65
C VAL A 32 5.95 5.00 1.98
N VAL A 33 5.32 4.59 3.07
CA VAL A 33 5.54 5.13 4.43
C VAL A 33 5.80 3.98 5.39
N ARG A 34 6.90 4.04 6.14
CA ARG A 34 7.16 3.11 7.25
C ARG A 34 6.36 3.51 8.47
N GLU A 35 5.63 2.57 9.07
CA GLU A 35 4.93 2.74 10.34
C GLU A 35 5.46 1.72 11.36
N THR A 36 5.84 2.21 12.54
CA THR A 36 6.28 1.36 13.65
C THR A 36 5.07 0.89 14.45
N LEU A 37 4.96 -0.41 14.68
CA LEU A 37 3.86 -0.95 15.47
C LEU A 37 4.10 -0.69 16.97
N ALA A 38 3.07 -0.21 17.66
CA ALA A 38 3.14 0.01 19.11
C ALA A 38 2.85 -1.30 19.83
N GLY A 39 3.84 -1.94 20.46
CA GLY A 39 3.55 -3.18 21.18
C GLY A 39 4.71 -3.89 21.85
N GLU A 40 5.83 -4.12 21.18
CA GLU A 40 6.95 -4.89 21.76
C GLU A 40 8.30 -4.25 21.42
N ASP A 41 9.20 -4.29 22.38
CA ASP A 41 10.37 -3.42 22.59
C ASP A 41 11.52 -3.55 21.57
N ASP A 42 11.26 -4.03 20.35
CA ASP A 42 12.25 -4.09 19.26
C ASP A 42 11.81 -3.18 18.10
N ALA A 43 12.67 -2.21 17.74
CA ALA A 43 12.50 -1.30 16.60
C ALA A 43 12.47 -1.99 15.21
N GLU A 44 12.42 -3.31 15.22
CA GLU A 44 12.47 -4.21 14.08
C GLU A 44 11.08 -4.45 13.49
N ASP A 45 10.01 -4.38 14.30
CA ASP A 45 8.65 -4.61 13.81
C ASP A 45 8.03 -3.33 13.24
N ALA A 46 7.92 -3.28 11.91
CA ALA A 46 7.34 -2.17 11.18
C ALA A 46 6.54 -2.68 10.00
N GLN A 47 5.49 -1.96 9.66
CA GLN A 47 4.72 -2.16 8.45
C GLN A 47 4.98 -1.03 7.45
N TRP A 48 4.65 -1.30 6.20
CA TRP A 48 4.86 -0.40 5.08
C TRP A 48 3.51 -0.07 4.45
N LEU A 49 3.23 1.23 4.35
CA LEU A 49 1.96 1.77 3.89
C LEU A 49 2.14 2.43 2.53
N VAL A 50 1.39 1.98 1.54
CA VAL A 50 1.25 2.66 0.24
C VAL A 50 0.02 3.57 0.29
N VAL A 51 0.22 4.86 0.05
CA VAL A 51 -0.86 5.85 0.11
C VAL A 51 -1.49 6.04 -1.27
N ALA A 52 -2.71 5.55 -1.46
CA ALA A 52 -3.46 5.66 -2.71
C ALA A 52 -4.72 6.51 -2.54
N GLU A 53 -4.96 7.44 -3.46
CA GLU A 53 -6.08 8.38 -3.43
C GLU A 53 -6.64 8.60 -4.83
N GLY A 54 -7.94 8.88 -4.96
CA GLY A 54 -8.51 9.31 -6.25
C GLY A 54 -8.91 8.18 -7.21
N LEU A 55 -8.78 6.93 -6.78
CA LEU A 55 -9.26 5.77 -7.53
C LEU A 55 -10.79 5.60 -7.41
N ASP A 56 -11.41 5.19 -8.51
CA ASP A 56 -12.80 4.77 -8.57
C ASP A 56 -13.00 3.30 -8.17
N LYS A 57 -14.26 2.89 -8.03
CA LYS A 57 -14.61 1.56 -7.52
C LYS A 57 -14.04 0.41 -8.37
N ALA A 58 -14.03 0.54 -9.70
CA ALA A 58 -13.54 -0.52 -10.58
C ALA A 58 -12.01 -0.61 -10.51
N GLN A 59 -11.34 0.53 -10.33
CA GLN A 59 -9.91 0.56 -10.08
C GLN A 59 -9.59 -0.10 -8.73
N TRP A 60 -10.36 0.17 -7.67
CA TRP A 60 -10.17 -0.47 -6.37
C TRP A 60 -10.30 -1.99 -6.40
N GLU A 61 -11.24 -2.57 -7.15
CA GLU A 61 -11.33 -4.03 -7.30
C GLU A 61 -10.06 -4.64 -7.91
N ARG A 62 -9.40 -3.91 -8.82
CA ARG A 62 -8.13 -4.33 -9.40
C ARG A 62 -6.97 -4.17 -8.41
N VAL A 63 -6.99 -3.10 -7.62
CA VAL A 63 -5.98 -2.85 -6.57
C VAL A 63 -6.08 -3.88 -5.45
N ASP A 64 -7.30 -4.23 -4.99
CA ASP A 64 -7.50 -5.24 -3.96
C ASP A 64 -6.87 -6.58 -4.39
N ALA A 65 -7.06 -7.01 -5.65
CA ALA A 65 -6.44 -8.22 -6.18
C ALA A 65 -4.89 -8.17 -6.23
N LEU A 66 -4.31 -7.00 -6.52
CA LEU A 66 -2.86 -6.80 -6.48
C LEU A 66 -2.35 -6.86 -5.03
N VAL A 67 -3.04 -6.21 -4.11
CA VAL A 67 -2.68 -6.18 -2.70
C VAL A 67 -2.70 -7.57 -2.09
N GLU A 68 -3.70 -8.39 -2.44
CA GLU A 68 -3.79 -9.80 -2.03
C GLU A 68 -2.65 -10.67 -2.60
N GLU A 69 -2.12 -10.37 -3.79
CA GLU A 69 -0.98 -11.11 -4.40
C GLU A 69 0.31 -10.95 -3.59
N TYR A 70 0.46 -9.81 -2.90
CA TYR A 70 1.60 -9.47 -2.06
C TYR A 70 1.29 -9.64 -0.56
N ASP A 71 0.30 -10.48 -0.21
CA ASP A 71 -0.10 -10.77 1.17
C ASP A 71 -0.48 -9.52 2.01
N GLY A 72 -0.85 -8.42 1.33
CA GLY A 72 -1.23 -7.16 1.95
C GLY A 72 -2.74 -7.03 2.19
N TRP A 73 -3.14 -5.91 2.79
CA TRP A 73 -4.56 -5.54 2.91
C TRP A 73 -4.78 -4.03 2.78
N ARG A 74 -6.01 -3.65 2.44
CA ARG A 74 -6.43 -2.24 2.35
C ARG A 74 -7.11 -1.79 3.64
N GLU A 75 -6.74 -0.60 4.11
CA GLU A 75 -7.41 0.12 5.18
C GLU A 75 -7.91 1.48 4.71
N SER A 76 -9.06 1.90 5.25
CA SER A 76 -9.54 3.26 5.08
C SER A 76 -8.73 4.18 6.00
N GLY A 77 -8.02 5.15 5.41
CA GLY A 77 -7.20 6.13 6.14
C GLY A 77 -7.91 7.40 6.55
#